data_AF-A0A1W6KKN3-F1
#
_entry.id   AF-A0A1W6KKN3-F1
#
_cell.length_a   1.000
_cell.length_b   1.000
_cell.length_c   1.000
_cell.angle_alpha   90.00
_cell.angle_beta   90.00
_cell.angle_gamma   90.00
#
_symmetry.space_group_name_H-M   'P 1'
#
loop_
_entity.id
_entity.type
_entity.pdbx_description
1 polymer ?
#
loop_
_entity_poly.entity_id
_entity_poly.type
_entity_poly.pdbx_seq_one_letter_code
_entity_poly.pdbx_strand_id
1 'polypeptide(L)'
;MITTPDNDNNFDGPMIFIIIGKGYESDASEGIDLHIMLKAPDDDTAVREALNALAEEGFIEADLDQIGMLTEVPAEEPHASAYQGAVDGEVAIIRFN
;
A
#
# COMPACT_ATOMS: atom_id res chain seq x y z
N MET A 1 8.61 42.41 4.62
CA MET A 1 9.25 41.47 5.58
C MET A 1 8.11 40.90 6.41
N ILE A 2 7.74 39.62 6.38
CA ILE A 2 8.39 38.38 5.99
C ILE A 2 7.35 37.55 5.21
N THR A 3 7.77 36.97 4.10
CA THR A 3 7.11 35.86 3.43
C THR A 3 7.22 34.64 4.33
N THR A 4 6.19 34.32 5.09
CA THR A 4 5.99 32.93 5.54
C THR A 4 5.38 32.22 4.35
N PRO A 5 6.12 31.34 3.63
CA PRO A 5 5.44 30.34 2.83
C PRO A 5 4.55 29.57 3.81
N ASP A 6 3.26 29.63 3.56
CA ASP A 6 2.24 28.75 4.13
C ASP A 6 2.58 27.35 3.61
N ASN A 7 3.58 26.75 4.22
CA ASN A 7 3.97 25.37 4.02
C ASN A 7 3.44 24.61 5.24
N ASP A 8 2.12 24.64 5.41
CA ASP A 8 1.35 23.66 6.16
C ASP A 8 1.43 22.31 5.42
N ASN A 9 2.65 21.85 5.17
CA ASN A 9 2.93 20.50 4.68
C ASN A 9 3.19 19.56 5.85
N ASN A 10 2.57 19.86 7.00
CA ASN A 10 2.42 18.88 8.06
C ASN A 10 1.24 18.01 7.65
N PHE A 11 1.43 17.18 6.62
CA PHE A 11 0.58 16.03 6.35
C PHE A 11 0.77 15.05 7.53
N ASP A 12 0.31 15.45 8.72
CA ASP A 12 0.25 14.69 9.96
C ASP A 12 -0.95 13.72 9.94
N GLY A 13 -1.35 13.32 8.74
CA GLY A 13 -2.29 12.25 8.51
C GLY A 13 -1.52 10.96 8.23
N PRO A 14 -2.02 9.78 8.62
CA PRO A 14 -1.45 8.53 8.13
C PRO A 14 -1.53 8.52 6.59
N MET A 15 -0.39 8.70 5.91
CA MET A 15 -0.30 8.54 4.45
C MET A 15 -0.42 7.05 4.15
N ILE A 16 -1.59 6.66 3.66
CA ILE A 16 -1.85 5.29 3.24
C ILE A 16 -1.55 5.20 1.75
N PHE A 17 -0.67 4.29 1.40
CA PHE A 17 -0.36 3.94 0.03
C PHE A 17 -1.14 2.70 -0.37
N ILE A 18 -1.62 2.70 -1.60
CA ILE A 18 -2.23 1.54 -2.25
C ILE A 18 -1.34 1.14 -3.42
N ILE A 19 -0.92 -0.11 -3.43
CA ILE A 19 -0.07 -0.68 -4.46
C ILE A 19 -0.86 -1.79 -5.13
N ILE A 20 -1.06 -1.67 -6.43
CA ILE A 20 -1.77 -2.63 -7.26
C ILE A 20 -0.70 -3.41 -8.02
N GLY A 21 -0.78 -4.73 -7.93
CA GLY A 21 0.21 -5.60 -8.55
C GLY A 21 -0.32 -7.02 -8.74
N LYS A 22 0.57 -7.89 -9.19
CA LYS A 22 0.30 -9.33 -9.33
C LYS A 22 1.34 -10.14 -8.56
N GLY A 23 0.88 -11.07 -7.74
CA GLY A 23 1.75 -12.00 -7.02
C GLY A 23 1.77 -13.37 -7.69
N TYR A 24 2.95 -13.98 -7.70
CA TYR A 24 3.20 -15.31 -8.24
C TYR A 24 3.71 -16.22 -7.11
N GLU A 25 2.98 -17.29 -6.83
CA GLU A 25 3.36 -18.31 -5.83
C GLU A 25 4.33 -19.36 -6.42
N SER A 26 4.44 -19.44 -7.74
CA SER A 26 5.31 -20.36 -8.48
C SER A 26 5.49 -19.89 -9.92
N ASP A 27 6.59 -20.29 -10.55
CA ASP A 27 6.95 -19.96 -11.95
C ASP A 27 5.85 -20.36 -12.96
N ALA A 28 5.01 -21.33 -12.59
CA ALA A 28 3.87 -21.81 -13.39
C ALA A 28 2.49 -21.39 -12.85
N SER A 29 2.43 -20.53 -11.82
CA SER A 29 1.16 -20.07 -11.24
C SER A 29 0.58 -18.92 -12.06
N GLU A 30 -0.75 -18.89 -12.18
CA GLU A 30 -1.46 -17.77 -12.80
C GLU A 30 -1.36 -16.57 -11.84
N GLY A 31 -0.74 -15.48 -12.28
CA GLY A 31 -0.48 -14.31 -11.44
C GLY A 31 -1.76 -13.76 -10.83
N ILE A 32 -1.82 -13.72 -9.50
CA ILE A 32 -3.01 -13.31 -8.75
C ILE A 32 -2.98 -11.80 -8.61
N ASP A 33 -4.07 -11.11 -8.92
CA ASP A 33 -4.21 -9.67 -8.69
C ASP A 33 -4.24 -9.37 -7.19
N LEU A 34 -3.31 -8.52 -6.74
CA LEU A 34 -3.11 -8.13 -5.36
C LEU A 34 -3.21 -6.61 -5.21
N HIS A 35 -4.01 -6.16 -4.26
CA HIS A 35 -3.95 -4.78 -3.77
C HIS A 35 -3.34 -4.77 -2.37
N ILE A 36 -2.23 -4.07 -2.22
CA ILE A 36 -1.53 -3.94 -0.95
C ILE A 36 -1.78 -2.52 -0.43
N MET A 37 -2.30 -2.42 0.78
CA MET A 37 -2.48 -1.13 1.47
C MET A 37 -1.61 -1.09 2.71
N LEU A 38 -0.85 -0.02 2.85
CA LEU A 38 -0.01 0.19 4.01
C LEU A 38 0.25 1.67 4.28
N LYS A 39 0.62 1.98 5.51
CA LYS A 39 1.09 3.32 5.89
C LYS A 39 2.58 3.44 5.64
N ALA A 40 2.98 4.45 4.90
CA ALA A 40 4.38 4.74 4.66
C ALA A 40 4.62 6.26 4.64
N PRO A 41 5.86 6.72 4.94
CA PRO A 41 6.24 8.11 4.79
C PRO A 41 6.45 8.52 3.32
N ASP A 42 6.88 7.58 2.47
CA ASP A 42 7.27 7.81 1.07
C ASP A 42 6.99 6.54 0.23
N ASP A 43 6.95 6.68 -1.10
CA ASP A 43 6.71 5.57 -2.03
C ASP A 43 7.77 4.47 -1.96
N ASP A 44 9.06 4.81 -1.85
CA ASP A 44 10.16 3.86 -1.64
C ASP A 44 9.93 2.96 -0.40
N THR A 45 9.45 3.55 0.69
CA THR A 45 9.14 2.79 1.91
C THR A 45 7.93 1.91 1.71
N ALA A 46 6.89 2.43 1.03
CA ALA A 46 5.68 1.68 0.74
C ALA A 46 5.98 0.41 -0.07
N VAL A 47 6.76 0.56 -1.14
CA VAL A 47 7.19 -0.55 -2.01
C VAL A 47 7.95 -1.60 -1.21
N ARG A 48 8.92 -1.15 -0.40
CA ARG A 48 9.76 -2.06 0.37
C ARG A 48 8.95 -2.88 1.37
N GLU A 49 8.09 -2.25 2.15
CA GLU A 49 7.25 -2.93 3.12
C GLU A 49 6.26 -3.89 2.43
N ALA A 50 5.67 -3.48 1.30
CA ALA A 50 4.82 -4.35 0.50
C ALA A 50 5.56 -5.60 0.00
N LEU A 51 6.77 -5.44 -0.55
CA LEU A 51 7.59 -6.57 -0.99
C LEU A 51 7.99 -7.49 0.17
N ASN A 52 8.29 -6.94 1.35
CA ASN A 52 8.56 -7.75 2.53
C ASN A 52 7.33 -8.57 2.92
N ALA A 53 6.15 -7.95 3.00
CA ALA A 53 4.92 -8.65 3.34
C ALA A 53 4.57 -9.75 2.32
N LEU A 54 4.76 -9.49 1.02
CA LEU A 54 4.57 -10.48 -0.03
C LEU A 54 5.53 -11.67 0.10
N ALA A 55 6.80 -11.39 0.42
CA ALA A 55 7.80 -12.44 0.66
C ALA A 55 7.46 -13.27 1.92
N GLU A 56 6.95 -12.63 2.97
CA GLU A 56 6.47 -13.31 4.18
C GLU A 56 5.22 -14.14 3.94
N GLU A 57 4.33 -13.69 3.04
CA GLU A 57 3.13 -14.42 2.63
C GLU A 57 3.44 -15.63 1.74
N GLY A 58 4.65 -15.69 1.16
CA GLY A 58 5.15 -16.83 0.39
C GLY A 58 5.14 -16.64 -1.12
N PHE A 59 4.91 -15.41 -1.60
CA PHE A 59 5.08 -15.08 -3.02
C PHE A 59 6.56 -15.12 -3.40
N ILE A 60 6.87 -15.80 -4.50
CA ILE A 60 8.25 -15.87 -5.03
C ILE A 60 8.58 -14.65 -5.89
N GLU A 61 7.57 -14.11 -6.56
CA GLU A 61 7.67 -12.97 -7.44
C GLU A 61 6.42 -12.12 -7.29
N ALA A 62 6.60 -10.81 -7.37
CA ALA A 62 5.50 -9.86 -7.39
C ALA A 62 5.82 -8.74 -8.36
N ASP A 63 4.85 -8.42 -9.21
CA ASP A 63 4.92 -7.33 -10.16
C ASP A 63 4.06 -6.18 -9.64
N LEU A 64 4.67 -5.03 -9.38
CA LEU A 64 3.95 -3.84 -8.92
C LEU A 64 3.63 -2.98 -10.15
N ASP A 65 2.35 -2.92 -10.53
CA ASP A 65 1.90 -2.23 -11.75
C ASP A 65 1.64 -0.74 -11.49
N GLN A 66 0.98 -0.43 -10.37
CA GLN A 66 0.60 0.94 -10.03
C GLN A 66 0.70 1.22 -8.53
N ILE A 67 1.23 2.40 -8.17
CA ILE A 67 1.25 2.91 -6.80
C ILE A 67 0.40 4.18 -6.74
N GLY A 68 -0.49 4.25 -5.77
CA GLY A 68 -1.34 5.39 -5.47
C GLY A 68 -1.30 5.74 -3.98
N MET A 69 -1.77 6.94 -3.65
CA MET A 69 -1.95 7.38 -2.26
C MET A 69 -3.44 7.57 -1.98
N LEU A 70 -3.91 6.99 -0.89
CA LEU A 70 -5.24 7.20 -0.35
C LEU A 70 -5.22 8.47 0.50
N THR A 71 -5.79 9.53 -0.06
CA THR A 71 -6.00 10.81 0.65
C THR A 71 -7.25 10.78 1.55
N GLU A 72 -8.11 9.79 1.36
CA GLU A 72 -9.38 9.63 2.05
C GLU A 72 -9.60 8.16 2.46
N VAL A 73 -10.35 7.97 3.55
CA VAL A 73 -10.69 6.64 4.06
C VAL A 73 -11.73 6.01 3.13
N PRO A 74 -11.44 4.87 2.49
CA PRO A 74 -12.44 4.16 1.71
C PRO A 74 -13.54 3.64 2.65
N ALA A 75 -14.80 3.92 2.33
CA ALA A 75 -15.96 3.43 3.09
C ALA A 75 -16.43 2.04 2.62
N GLU A 76 -15.86 1.52 1.52
CA GLU A 76 -16.23 0.24 0.93
C GLU A 76 -15.40 -0.90 1.52
N GLU A 77 -16.06 -1.97 1.98
CA GLU A 77 -15.38 -3.22 2.34
C GLU A 77 -15.08 -4.02 1.05
N PRO A 78 -13.87 -4.56 0.86
CA PRO A 78 -12.83 -4.84 1.86
C PRO A 78 -11.79 -3.72 2.09
N HIS A 79 -11.86 -2.60 1.36
CA HIS A 79 -10.85 -1.53 1.41
C HIS A 79 -10.85 -0.76 2.74
N ALA A 80 -12.01 -0.56 3.36
CA ALA A 80 -12.15 0.09 4.66
C ALA A 80 -11.36 -0.63 5.77
N SER A 81 -11.45 -1.97 5.81
CA SER A 81 -10.73 -2.81 6.77
C SER A 81 -9.23 -2.82 6.50
N ALA A 82 -8.83 -2.86 5.23
CA ALA A 82 -7.43 -2.78 4.83
C ALA A 82 -6.80 -1.42 5.20
N TYR A 83 -7.54 -0.32 5.03
CA TYR A 83 -7.11 1.02 5.45
C TYR A 83 -6.91 1.10 6.97
N GLN A 84 -7.82 0.53 7.77
CA GLN A 84 -7.66 0.51 9.23
C GLN A 84 -6.42 -0.27 9.67
N GLY A 85 -6.17 -1.45 9.10
CA GLY A 85 -4.92 -2.19 9.33
C GLY A 85 -3.68 -1.36 8.96
N ALA A 86 -3.71 -0.73 7.78
CA ALA A 86 -2.65 0.18 7.34
C ALA A 86 -2.40 1.34 8.31
N VAL A 87 -3.45 1.96 8.85
CA VAL A 87 -3.35 3.04 9.85
C VAL A 87 -2.69 2.56 11.15
N ASP A 88 -2.98 1.33 11.57
CA ASP A 88 -2.36 0.69 12.74
C ASP A 88 -0.89 0.31 12.50
N GLY A 89 -0.46 0.29 11.23
CA GLY A 89 0.89 -0.07 10.79
C GLY A 89 0.99 -1.50 10.26
N GLU A 90 -0.13 -2.16 10.01
CA GLU A 90 -0.20 -3.49 9.41
C GLU A 90 -0.26 -3.39 7.87
N VAL A 91 0.37 -4.33 7.18
CA VAL A 91 0.28 -4.42 5.72
C VAL A 91 -0.95 -5.25 5.36
N ALA A 92 -1.93 -4.63 4.71
CA ALA A 92 -3.14 -5.30 4.27
C ALA A 92 -2.99 -5.76 2.82
N ILE A 93 -3.00 -7.07 2.58
CA ILE A 93 -2.92 -7.66 1.25
C ILE A 93 -4.30 -8.19 0.86
N ILE A 94 -4.87 -7.67 -0.23
CA ILE A 94 -6.16 -8.07 -0.78
C ILE A 94 -5.92 -8.83 -2.08
N ARG A 95 -6.27 -10.10 -2.11
CA ARG A 95 -6.23 -10.95 -3.30
C ARG A 95 -7.56 -10.98 -4.04
N PHE A 96 -7.53 -10.82 -5.35
CA PHE A 96 -8.69 -10.95 -6.23
C PHE A 96 -8.56 -12.25 -7.04
N ASN A 97 -9.61 -13.08 -7.03
CA ASN A 97 -9.69 -14.39 -7.72
C ASN A 97 -10.90 -14.41 -8.67
#